data_AF-A0A923MI85-F1
#
_entry.id   AF-A0A923MI85-F1
#
_cell.length_a   1.000
_cell.length_b   1.000
_cell.length_c   1.000
_cell.angle_alpha   90.00
_cell.angle_beta   90.00
_cell.angle_gamma   90.00
#
_symmetry.space_group_name_H-M   'P 1'
#
loop_
_entity.id
_entity.type
_entity.pdbx_description
1 polymer ?
#
loop_
_entity_poly.entity_id
_entity_poly.type
_entity_poly.pdbx_seq_one_letter_code
_entity_poly.pdbx_strand_id
1 'polypeptide(L)' 'MAVREQREVYSHATIDCSDMTLTEYDVNGARTYDIKEILERWAGVPNIEIEIRQSTLLPAEEG' A
#
# COMPACT_ATOMS: atom_id res chain seq x y z
N MET A 1 7.44 -17.23 22.26
CA MET A 1 6.27 -17.63 21.44
C MET A 1 6.66 -17.47 19.99
N ALA A 2 6.28 -18.40 19.11
CA ALA A 2 6.50 -18.24 17.68
C ALA A 2 5.37 -17.40 17.09
N VAL A 3 5.71 -16.43 16.25
CA VAL A 3 4.76 -15.57 15.52
C VAL A 3 4.87 -15.92 14.05
N ARG A 4 3.72 -16.08 13.37
CA ARG A 4 3.64 -16.19 11.92
C ARG A 4 3.11 -14.86 11.39
N GLU A 5 3.94 -14.16 10.62
CA GLU A 5 3.56 -12.93 9.94
C GLU A 5 3.21 -13.23 8.48
N GLN A 6 2.12 -12.63 8.00
CA GLN A 6 1.79 -12.52 6.58
C GLN A 6 1.62 -11.03 6.30
N ARG A 7 2.12 -10.54 5.17
CA ARG A 7 1.96 -9.14 4.75
C ARG A 7 1.96 -9.01 3.23
N GLU A 8 1.17 -8.09 2.72
CA GLU A 8 1.24 -7.56 1.35
C GLU A 8 1.65 -6.10 1.44
N VAL A 9 2.70 -5.69 0.71
CA VAL A 9 3.25 -4.34 0.75
C VAL A 9 3.41 -3.84 -0.68
N TYR A 10 2.87 -2.65 -0.93
CA TYR A 10 2.97 -1.96 -2.21
C TYR A 10 3.72 -0.65 -2.01
N SER A 11 4.72 -0.39 -2.84
CA SER A 11 5.64 0.75 -2.68
C SER A 11 5.57 1.69 -3.87
N HIS A 12 5.82 2.98 -3.63
CA HIS A 12 5.74 4.02 -4.66
C HIS A 12 4.40 3.98 -5.41
N ALA A 13 3.31 3.74 -4.67
CA ALA A 13 1.99 3.51 -5.23
C ALA A 13 1.10 4.75 -5.15
N THR A 14 0.18 4.88 -6.10
CA THR A 14 -0.95 5.81 -6.03
C THR A 14 -2.26 5.03 -5.97
N ILE A 15 -3.17 5.47 -5.13
CA ILE A 15 -4.52 4.91 -5.02
C ILE A 15 -5.47 5.82 -5.81
N ASP A 16 -6.23 5.23 -6.72
CA ASP A 16 -7.37 5.88 -7.37
C ASP A 16 -8.67 5.25 -6.83
N CYS A 17 -9.42 6.04 -6.05
CA CYS A 17 -10.69 5.58 -5.48
C CYS A 17 -11.85 5.58 -6.48
N SER A 18 -11.69 6.17 -7.67
CA SER A 18 -12.74 6.23 -8.68
C SER A 18 -12.92 4.89 -9.40
N ASP A 19 -11.82 4.18 -9.64
CA ASP A 19 -11.79 2.85 -10.24
C ASP A 19 -11.31 1.75 -9.27
N MET A 20 -11.01 2.13 -8.02
CA MET A 20 -10.53 1.24 -6.96
C MET A 20 -9.20 0.57 -7.30
N THR A 21 -8.31 1.26 -7.99
CA THR A 21 -6.99 0.73 -8.36
C THR A 21 -5.86 1.27 -7.48
N LEU A 22 -4.85 0.43 -7.30
CA LEU A 22 -3.56 0.79 -6.75
C LEU A 22 -2.52 0.63 -7.86
N THR A 23 -1.80 1.68 -8.20
CA THR A 23 -0.76 1.65 -9.24
C THR A 23 0.61 1.88 -8.62
N GLU A 24 1.49 0.88 -8.68
CA GLU A 24 2.91 0.98 -8.32
C GLU A 24 3.72 1.49 -9.50
N TYR A 25 4.68 2.39 -9.22
CA TYR A 25 5.64 2.87 -10.22
C TYR A 25 7.04 2.35 -9.87
N ASP A 26 7.60 1.52 -10.76
CA ASP A 26 8.96 1.01 -10.66
C ASP A 26 9.83 1.47 -11.86
N VAL A 27 11.12 1.12 -11.85
CA VAL A 27 12.05 1.47 -12.94
C VAL A 27 11.71 0.80 -14.29
N ASN A 28 10.87 -0.23 -14.27
CA ASN A 28 10.46 -1.01 -15.43
C ASN A 28 9.05 -0.63 -15.93
N GLY A 29 8.33 0.26 -15.24
CA GLY A 29 7.03 0.77 -15.64
C GLY A 29 6.04 0.88 -14.49
N ALA A 30 4.75 0.86 -14.85
CA ALA A 30 3.66 0.90 -13.89
C ALA A 30 2.97 -0.46 -13.79
N ARG A 31 2.61 -0.89 -12.57
CA ARG A 31 1.80 -2.08 -12.31
C ARG A 31 0.54 -1.66 -11.58
N THR A 32 -0.61 -2.05 -12.11
CA THR A 32 -1.91 -1.71 -11.55
C THR A 32 -2.57 -2.94 -10.96
N TYR A 33 -3.11 -2.80 -9.76
CA TYR A 33 -3.80 -3.82 -8.99
C TYR A 33 -5.19 -3.33 -8.61
N ASP A 34 -6.15 -4.22 -8.52
CA ASP A 34 -7.48 -3.92 -7.97
C ASP A 34 -7.42 -3.97 -6.43
N ILE A 35 -7.76 -2.86 -5.77
CA ILE A 35 -7.77 -2.75 -4.31
C ILE A 35 -8.77 -3.73 -3.69
N LYS A 36 -9.90 -3.96 -4.35
CA LYS A 36 -10.89 -4.92 -3.88
C LYS A 36 -10.33 -6.33 -3.85
N GLU A 37 -9.59 -6.75 -4.88
CA GLU A 37 -8.93 -8.07 -4.87
C GLU A 37 -7.90 -8.19 -3.74
N ILE A 38 -7.17 -7.11 -3.44
CA ILE A 38 -6.26 -7.06 -2.29
C ILE A 38 -7.05 -7.28 -1.00
N LEU A 39 -8.10 -6.49 -0.78
CA LEU A 39 -8.93 -6.60 0.43
C LEU A 39 -9.61 -7.97 0.57
N GLU A 40 -10.06 -8.57 -0.54
CA GLU A 40 -10.68 -9.90 -0.56
C GLU A 40 -9.72 -11.01 -0.09
N ARG A 41 -8.41 -10.90 -0.34
CA ARG A 41 -7.41 -11.86 0.18
C ARG A 41 -7.28 -11.82 1.70
N TRP A 42 -7.61 -10.69 2.32
CA TRP A 42 -7.58 -10.49 3.77
C TRP A 42 -8.97 -10.62 4.43
N ALA A 43 -10.02 -10.83 3.64
CA ALA A 43 -11.38 -10.93 4.13
C ALA A 43 -11.53 -12.11 5.11
N GLY A 44 -12.02 -11.83 6.32
CA GLY A 44 -12.23 -12.84 7.36
C GLY A 44 -10.99 -13.23 8.16
N VAL A 45 -9.82 -12.65 7.86
CA VAL A 45 -8.63 -12.82 8.69
C VAL A 45 -8.79 -11.96 9.97
N PRO A 46 -8.79 -12.55 11.17
CA PRO A 46 -8.94 -11.79 12.41
C PRO A 46 -7.63 -11.07 12.78
N ASN A 47 -7.76 -9.93 13.47
CA ASN A 47 -6.63 -9.14 14.01
C ASN A 47 -5.64 -8.64 12.95
N ILE A 48 -6.13 -8.20 11.79
CA ILE A 48 -5.30 -7.53 10.78
C ILE A 48 -5.00 -6.08 11.18
N GLU A 49 -3.84 -5.61 10.75
CA GLU A 49 -3.45 -4.19 10.77
C GLU A 49 -3.35 -3.70 9.32
N ILE A 50 -3.89 -2.51 9.04
CA ILE A 50 -3.82 -1.87 7.72
C ILE A 50 -3.13 -0.53 7.89
N GLU A 51 -2.01 -0.33 7.19
CA GLU A 51 -1.23 0.90 7.23
C GLU A 51 -1.28 1.61 5.86
N ILE A 52 -1.63 2.90 5.85
CA ILE A 52 -1.48 3.80 4.69
C ILE A 52 -0.48 4.88 5.09
N ARG A 53 0.65 4.95 4.40
CA ARG A 53 1.76 5.84 4.76
C ARG A 53 2.32 6.59 3.56
N GLN A 54 2.48 7.90 3.73
CA GLN A 54 3.28 8.75 2.85
C GLN A 54 4.36 9.43 3.72
N SER A 55 5.57 9.58 3.19
CA SER A 55 6.63 10.37 3.84
C SER A 55 7.22 11.31 2.81
N THR A 56 7.15 12.62 3.09
CA THR A 56 7.62 13.68 2.20
C THR A 56 8.70 14.48 2.94
N LEU A 57 9.81 14.77 2.27
CA LEU A 57 10.83 15.66 2.81
C LEU A 57 10.28 17.09 2.80
N LEU A 58 10.27 17.74 3.96
CA LEU A 58 9.98 19.16 4.04
C LEU A 58 11.22 19.95 3.63
N PRO A 59 11.06 21.09 2.93
CA PRO A 59 12.18 21.99 2.69
C PRO A 59 12.78 22.42 4.03
N ALA A 60 14.11 22.57 4.09
CA ALA A 60 14.75 23.15 5.26
C ALA A 60 14.25 24.59 5.41
N GLU A 61 13.71 24.95 6.58
CA GLU A 61 13.48 26.35 6.90
C GLU A 61 14.84 27.05 6.95
N GLU A 62 15.15 27.86 5.93
CA GLU A 62 16.24 28.83 6.01
C GLU A 62 15.80 29.96 6.96
N GLY A 63 16.21 29.87 8.22
CA GLY A 63 16.10 30.93 9.22
C GLY A 63 17.34 31.82 9.28
#